data_AF-K7FAU2-F1
#
_entry.id   AF-K7FAU2-F1
#
_cell.length_a   1.000
_cell.length_b   1.000
_cell.length_c   1.000
_cell.angle_alpha   90.00
_cell.angle_beta   90.00
_cell.angle_gamma   90.00
#
_symmetry.space_group_name_H-M   'P 1'
#
loop_
_entity.id
_entity.type
_entity.pdbx_description
1 polymer ?
#
loop_
_entity_poly.entity_id
_entity_poly.type
_entity_poly.pdbx_seq_one_letter_code
_entity_poly.pdbx_strand_id
1 'polypeptide(L)'
;MVGPIVQMTQHSQVREPVPYVALLQHEKCEERLYPAGKWACVTKGEPLYEQSISLGFMKLMRYICKENSTGRYLGMTVPVVNEIRLSEEGSELLQDVTTSYYLPGEFQPNPPLPTDPDIRIEERPPLRILAR
;
A
#
# COMPACT_ATOMS: atom_id res chain seq x y z
N MET A 1 2.20 -21.02 -16.74
CA MET A 1 1.93 -19.72 -16.09
C MET A 1 2.21 -19.86 -14.61
N VAL A 2 3.17 -19.10 -14.07
CA VAL A 2 3.54 -19.16 -12.65
C VAL A 2 2.62 -18.21 -11.89
N GLY A 3 1.85 -18.73 -10.93
CA GLY A 3 0.93 -17.91 -10.15
C GLY A 3 1.64 -16.89 -9.27
N PRO A 4 0.94 -15.82 -8.82
CA PRO A 4 1.53 -14.72 -8.06
C PRO A 4 2.26 -15.17 -6.78
N ILE A 5 1.78 -16.24 -6.12
CA ILE A 5 2.39 -16.80 -4.90
C ILE A 5 3.81 -17.33 -5.17
N VAL A 6 4.03 -18.05 -6.28
CA VAL A 6 5.34 -18.64 -6.60
C VAL A 6 6.36 -17.57 -7.03
N GLN A 7 5.89 -16.48 -7.64
CA GLN A 7 6.74 -15.36 -8.02
C GLN A 7 7.27 -14.58 -6.80
N MET A 8 6.45 -14.46 -5.74
CA MET A 8 6.89 -13.88 -4.46
C MET A 8 7.97 -14.74 -3.78
N THR A 9 7.86 -16.06 -3.87
CA THR A 9 8.86 -16.98 -3.28
C THR A 9 10.20 -16.90 -4.00
N GLN A 10 10.20 -16.67 -5.32
CA GLN A 10 11.40 -16.48 -6.13
C GLN A 10 12.07 -15.11 -5.89
N HIS A 11 11.28 -14.06 -5.64
CA HIS A 11 11.77 -12.70 -5.32
C HIS A 11 11.83 -12.41 -3.81
N SER A 12 11.83 -13.46 -2.97
CA SER A 12 11.63 -13.39 -1.51
C SER A 12 12.67 -12.62 -0.70
N GLN A 13 13.73 -12.09 -1.31
CA GLN A 13 14.92 -11.65 -0.58
C GLN A 13 15.06 -10.15 -0.33
N VAL A 14 14.32 -9.27 -1.03
CA VAL A 14 14.49 -7.81 -0.81
C VAL A 14 13.13 -7.12 -0.77
N ARG A 15 12.69 -6.78 0.44
CA ARG A 15 11.58 -5.84 0.66
C ARG A 15 12.19 -4.47 0.88
N GLU A 16 11.84 -3.51 0.04
CA GLU A 16 12.32 -2.13 0.21
C GLU A 16 11.49 -1.46 1.33
N PRO A 17 12.11 -0.99 2.42
CA PRO A 17 11.38 -0.20 3.39
C PRO A 17 11.00 1.13 2.76
N VAL A 18 9.76 1.58 2.97
CA VAL A 18 9.36 2.92 2.57
C VAL A 18 10.27 3.92 3.30
N PRO A 19 10.92 4.87 2.61
CA PRO A 19 11.81 5.83 3.25
C PRO A 19 11.00 6.69 4.23
N TYR A 20 11.50 6.83 5.46
CA TYR A 20 10.96 7.74 6.45
C TYR A 20 12.08 8.42 7.23
N VAL A 21 11.78 9.60 7.77
CA VAL A 21 12.65 10.32 8.70
C VAL A 21 12.09 10.14 10.11
N ALA A 22 12.87 9.55 11.00
CA ALA A 22 12.53 9.51 12.42
C ALA A 22 12.73 10.91 13.01
N LEU A 23 11.65 11.50 13.53
CA LEU A 23 11.68 12.86 14.11
C LEU A 23 11.93 12.82 15.62
N LEU A 24 11.12 12.03 16.33
CA LEU A 24 11.14 11.94 17.79
C LEU A 24 10.88 10.50 18.23
N GLN A 25 11.69 10.02 19.16
CA GLN A 25 11.47 8.73 19.81
C GLN A 25 11.00 8.98 21.25
N HIS A 26 9.76 8.59 21.54
CA HIS A 26 9.19 8.60 22.87
C HIS A 26 9.25 7.19 23.47
N GLU A 27 9.11 7.04 24.79
CA GLU A 27 9.22 5.74 25.46
C GLU A 27 8.22 4.68 24.96
N LYS A 28 7.12 5.09 24.33
CA LYS A 28 6.05 4.19 23.83
C LYS A 28 5.68 4.37 22.37
N CYS A 29 6.23 5.38 21.68
CA CYS A 29 5.87 5.71 20.30
C CYS A 29 7.08 6.31 19.56
N GLU A 30 7.18 6.04 18.27
CA GLU A 30 8.14 6.66 17.36
C GLU A 30 7.40 7.55 16.36
N GLU A 31 7.85 8.79 16.25
CA GLU A 31 7.33 9.72 15.26
C GLU A 31 8.11 9.59 13.96
N ARG A 32 7.40 9.24 12.89
CA ARG A 32 7.95 9.02 11.55
C ARG A 32 7.34 10.00 10.57
N LEU A 33 8.18 10.65 9.78
CA LEU A 33 7.78 11.46 8.63
C LEU A 33 8.05 10.70 7.34
N TYR A 34 6.98 10.33 6.65
CA TYR A 34 7.05 9.77 5.31
C TYR A 34 7.04 10.91 4.29
N PRO A 35 7.96 10.93 3.32
CA PRO A 35 7.98 11.94 2.28
C PRO A 35 6.75 11.79 1.37
N ALA A 36 6.48 12.84 0.59
CA ALA A 36 5.50 12.76 -0.48
C ALA A 36 5.88 11.65 -1.46
N GLY A 37 4.89 10.98 -2.01
CA GLY A 37 5.12 9.92 -2.99
C GLY A 37 3.84 9.37 -3.56
N LYS A 38 3.99 8.57 -4.61
CA LYS A 38 2.89 7.89 -5.29
C LYS A 38 2.64 6.53 -4.66
N TRP A 39 1.37 6.26 -4.40
CA TRP A 39 0.87 5.03 -3.81
C TRP A 39 -0.15 4.40 -4.75
N ALA A 40 -0.13 3.09 -4.86
CA ALA A 40 -1.22 2.34 -5.46
C ALA A 40 -2.24 2.04 -4.37
N CYS A 41 -3.46 2.57 -4.52
CA CYS A 41 -4.54 2.50 -3.56
C CYS A 41 -5.67 1.62 -4.11
N VAL A 42 -6.27 0.80 -3.26
CA VAL A 42 -7.50 0.04 -3.53
C VAL A 42 -8.46 0.21 -2.36
N THR A 43 -9.70 0.59 -2.65
CA THR A 43 -10.75 0.70 -1.63
C THR A 43 -11.74 -0.45 -1.77
N LYS A 44 -12.03 -1.15 -0.67
CA LYS A 44 -13.02 -2.23 -0.59
C LYS A 44 -13.86 -2.13 0.67
N GLY A 45 -15.18 -2.30 0.50
CA GLY A 45 -16.17 -2.34 1.57
C GLY A 45 -16.83 -3.70 1.66
N GLU A 46 -16.16 -4.65 2.32
CA GLU A 46 -16.72 -5.95 2.64
C GLU A 46 -17.31 -5.97 4.06
N PRO A 47 -18.21 -6.92 4.38
CA PRO A 47 -18.82 -7.01 5.71
C PRO A 47 -17.81 -7.19 6.86
N LEU A 48 -16.65 -7.82 6.57
CA LEU A 48 -15.56 -8.00 7.52
C LEU A 48 -14.33 -7.22 7.08
N TYR A 49 -13.73 -6.48 8.01
CA TYR A 49 -12.48 -5.73 7.82
C TYR A 49 -11.36 -6.58 7.20
N GLU A 50 -11.16 -7.79 7.72
CA GLU A 50 -10.14 -8.74 7.22
C GLU A 50 -10.35 -9.13 5.75
N GLN A 51 -11.62 -9.21 5.30
CA GLN A 51 -11.94 -9.51 3.91
C GLN A 51 -11.62 -8.31 3.00
N SER A 52 -11.97 -7.09 3.44
CA SER A 52 -11.63 -5.86 2.71
C SER A 52 -10.12 -5.75 2.49
N ILE A 53 -9.32 -5.94 3.55
CA ILE A 53 -7.85 -5.91 3.45
C ILE A 53 -7.33 -7.01 2.55
N SER A 54 -7.82 -8.25 2.72
CA SER A 54 -7.33 -9.39 1.95
C SER A 54 -7.60 -9.21 0.45
N LEU A 55 -8.78 -8.74 0.07
CA LEU A 55 -9.14 -8.45 -1.32
C LEU A 55 -8.33 -7.27 -1.88
N GLY A 56 -8.19 -6.19 -1.11
CA GLY A 56 -7.38 -5.03 -1.49
C GLY A 56 -5.92 -5.41 -1.73
N PHE A 57 -5.34 -6.15 -0.79
CA PHE A 57 -3.98 -6.66 -0.89
C PHE A 57 -3.81 -7.62 -2.08
N MET A 58 -4.75 -8.54 -2.33
CA MET A 58 -4.68 -9.43 -3.49
C MET A 58 -4.67 -8.66 -4.82
N LYS A 59 -5.47 -7.59 -4.94
CA LYS A 59 -5.47 -6.72 -6.13
C LYS A 59 -4.14 -6.00 -6.31
N LEU A 60 -3.60 -5.41 -5.24
CA LEU A 60 -2.28 -4.79 -5.26
C LEU A 60 -1.18 -5.81 -5.61
N MET A 61 -1.25 -7.02 -5.07
CA MET A 61 -0.30 -8.08 -5.38
C MET A 61 -0.31 -8.47 -6.86
N ARG A 62 -1.48 -8.51 -7.51
CA ARG A 62 -1.57 -8.73 -8.96
C ARG A 62 -0.86 -7.62 -9.73
N TYR A 63 -1.14 -6.37 -9.37
CA TYR A 63 -0.48 -5.20 -9.95
C TYR A 63 1.04 -5.23 -9.78
N ILE A 64 1.53 -5.53 -8.57
CA ILE A 64 2.95 -5.67 -8.27
C ILE A 64 3.56 -6.84 -9.06
N CYS A 65 2.83 -7.93 -9.24
CA CYS A 65 3.35 -9.16 -9.84
C CYS A 65 3.58 -9.06 -11.36
N LYS A 66 2.71 -8.37 -12.09
CA LYS A 66 2.77 -8.17 -13.56
C LYS A 66 1.55 -7.48 -14.16
N GLU A 67 0.44 -7.37 -13.43
CA GLU A 67 -0.83 -6.81 -13.94
C GLU A 67 -0.78 -5.26 -13.94
N ASN A 68 0.19 -4.75 -14.67
CA ASN A 68 0.47 -3.34 -14.90
C ASN A 68 0.96 -3.15 -16.34
N SER A 69 0.91 -1.91 -16.82
CA SER A 69 1.30 -1.54 -18.19
C SER A 69 2.70 -1.99 -18.63
N THR A 70 3.63 -2.21 -17.71
CA THR A 70 4.99 -2.66 -18.05
C THR A 70 5.12 -4.18 -18.10
N GLY A 71 4.17 -4.94 -17.55
CA GLY A 71 4.25 -6.39 -17.47
C GLY A 71 5.42 -6.89 -16.60
N ARG A 72 5.97 -6.03 -15.73
CA ARG A 72 7.12 -6.35 -14.87
C ARG A 72 6.70 -6.49 -13.42
N TYR A 73 7.53 -7.22 -12.67
CA TYR A 73 7.46 -7.23 -11.22
C TYR A 73 7.95 -5.89 -10.68
N LEU A 74 7.13 -5.20 -9.88
CA LEU A 74 7.47 -3.87 -9.38
C LEU A 74 8.39 -3.93 -8.16
N GLY A 75 8.37 -5.03 -7.39
CA GLY A 75 9.08 -5.11 -6.10
C GLY A 75 8.11 -5.05 -4.93
N MET A 76 8.51 -5.54 -3.76
CA MET A 76 7.69 -5.47 -2.55
C MET A 76 8.21 -4.34 -1.67
N THR A 77 7.34 -3.42 -1.28
CA THR A 77 7.64 -2.36 -0.31
C THR A 77 6.92 -2.66 1.00
N VAL A 78 7.51 -2.20 2.11
CA VAL A 78 6.91 -2.34 3.44
C VAL A 78 6.99 -1.02 4.21
N PRO A 79 5.93 -0.61 4.93
CA PRO A 79 4.67 -1.33 5.15
C PRO A 79 3.65 -1.15 4.02
N VAL A 80 2.69 -2.07 3.95
CA VAL A 80 1.40 -1.83 3.28
C VAL A 80 0.48 -1.17 4.29
N VAL A 81 -0.15 -0.05 3.91
CA VAL A 81 -0.95 0.78 4.81
C VAL A 81 -2.43 0.48 4.57
N ASN A 82 -3.18 0.26 5.64
CA ASN A 82 -4.64 0.16 5.59
C ASN A 82 -5.24 1.37 6.28
N GLU A 83 -6.09 2.11 5.56
CA GLU A 83 -6.81 3.26 6.07
C GLU A 83 -8.29 2.91 6.22
N ILE A 84 -8.77 3.08 7.44
CA ILE A 84 -10.18 2.97 7.80
C ILE A 84 -10.76 4.38 7.88
N ARG A 85 -11.98 4.54 7.37
CA ARG A 85 -12.71 5.80 7.51
C ARG A 85 -13.76 5.65 8.59
N LEU A 86 -13.94 6.69 9.39
CA LEU A 86 -15.05 6.80 10.34
C LEU A 86 -16.18 7.58 9.68
N SER A 87 -17.42 7.35 10.13
CA SER A 87 -18.56 8.21 9.77
C SER A 87 -18.28 9.66 10.16
N GLU A 88 -19.00 10.62 9.56
CA GLU A 88 -18.80 12.05 9.87
C GLU A 88 -19.00 12.37 11.37
N GLU A 89 -19.79 11.54 12.04
CA GLU A 89 -20.08 11.62 13.47
C GLU A 89 -19.00 10.96 14.34
N GLY A 90 -18.03 10.26 13.74
CA GLY A 90 -16.93 9.57 14.42
C GLY A 90 -17.35 8.30 15.17
N SER A 91 -18.63 7.92 15.10
CA SER A 91 -19.24 6.88 15.91
C SER A 91 -19.11 5.48 15.31
N GLU A 92 -19.06 5.37 13.98
CA GLU A 92 -19.08 4.10 13.27
C GLU A 92 -17.93 3.98 12.28
N LEU A 93 -17.33 2.79 12.21
CA LEU A 93 -16.37 2.46 11.16
C LEU A 93 -17.11 2.26 9.85
N LEU A 94 -16.74 3.04 8.84
CA LEU A 94 -17.19 2.78 7.47
C LEU A 94 -16.59 1.44 7.02
N GLN A 95 -17.38 0.65 6.29
CA GLN A 95 -16.92 -0.65 5.78
C GLN A 95 -15.74 -0.49 4.81
N ASP A 96 -15.63 0.67 4.16
CA ASP A 96 -14.60 0.97 3.18
C ASP A 96 -13.21 1.07 3.83
N VAL A 97 -12.37 0.08 3.50
CA VAL A 97 -10.95 0.06 3.84
C VAL A 97 -10.16 0.39 2.59
N THR A 98 -9.24 1.35 2.69
CA THR A 98 -8.30 1.67 1.62
C THR A 98 -6.95 1.04 1.91
N THR A 99 -6.58 0.01 1.16
CA THR A 99 -5.26 -0.60 1.21
C THR A 99 -4.34 0.09 0.22
N SER A 100 -3.16 0.48 0.68
CA SER A 100 -2.22 1.32 -0.06
C SER A 100 -0.82 0.73 -0.04
N TYR A 101 -0.23 0.63 -1.23
CA TYR A 101 1.13 0.16 -1.47
C TYR A 101 1.99 1.31 -1.98
N TYR A 102 3.14 1.53 -1.34
CA TYR A 102 4.09 2.53 -1.79
C TYR A 102 4.84 2.04 -3.03
N LEU A 103 4.87 2.85 -4.08
CA LEU A 103 5.67 2.51 -5.25
C LEU A 103 7.17 2.62 -4.95
N PRO A 104 8.00 1.62 -5.33
CA PRO A 104 9.44 1.68 -5.17
C PRO A 104 10.05 2.91 -5.85
N GLY A 105 11.22 3.34 -5.38
CA GLY A 105 11.87 4.57 -5.88
C GLY A 105 12.00 4.64 -7.41
N GLU A 106 12.28 3.51 -8.07
CA GLU A 106 12.36 3.41 -9.54
C GLU A 106 11.06 3.86 -10.25
N PHE A 107 9.90 3.62 -9.63
CA PHE A 107 8.58 3.83 -10.22
C PHE A 107 7.88 5.11 -9.76
N GLN A 108 8.45 5.83 -8.79
CA GLN A 108 7.95 7.13 -8.34
C GLN A 108 7.81 8.18 -9.46
N PRO A 109 8.79 8.40 -10.36
CA PRO A 109 8.65 9.42 -11.41
C PRO A 109 7.57 9.05 -12.43
N ASN A 110 7.53 7.80 -12.88
CA ASN A 110 6.57 7.30 -13.87
C ASN A 110 5.93 5.98 -13.40
N PRO A 111 4.80 6.04 -12.67
CA PRO A 111 4.15 4.86 -12.12
C PRO A 111 3.55 4.00 -13.26
N PRO A 112 3.78 2.68 -13.26
CA PRO A 112 3.10 1.78 -14.19
C PRO A 112 1.58 1.87 -14.01
N LEU A 113 0.86 2.11 -15.11
CA LEU A 113 -0.61 2.13 -15.05
C LEU A 113 -1.15 0.73 -14.65
N PRO A 114 -2.08 0.65 -13.70
CA PRO A 114 -2.72 -0.61 -13.36
C PRO A 114 -3.66 -1.06 -14.48
N THR A 115 -3.80 -2.38 -14.66
CA THR A 115 -4.81 -2.95 -15.56
C THR A 115 -6.16 -3.14 -14.87
N ASP A 116 -6.17 -3.23 -13.54
CA ASP A 116 -7.37 -3.32 -12.72
C ASP A 116 -7.93 -1.91 -12.47
N PRO A 117 -9.18 -1.61 -12.85
CA PRO A 117 -9.77 -0.28 -12.67
C PRO A 117 -10.01 0.10 -11.20
N ASP A 118 -9.99 -0.86 -10.27
CA ASP A 118 -10.13 -0.59 -8.84
C ASP A 118 -8.85 -0.02 -8.22
N ILE A 119 -7.71 -0.15 -8.92
CA ILE A 119 -6.42 0.35 -8.45
C ILE A 119 -6.23 1.77 -8.96
N ARG A 120 -6.01 2.69 -8.03
CA ARG A 120 -5.74 4.10 -8.34
C ARG A 120 -4.34 4.46 -7.91
N ILE A 121 -3.59 5.13 -8.78
CA ILE A 121 -2.31 5.71 -8.39
C ILE A 121 -2.57 7.11 -7.86
N GLU A 122 -2.25 7.33 -6.59
CA GLU A 122 -2.49 8.59 -5.89
C GLU A 122 -1.17 9.16 -5.39
N GLU A 123 -0.96 10.44 -5.61
CA GLU A 123 0.16 11.17 -5.00
C GLU A 123 -0.28 11.65 -3.62
N ARG A 124 0.40 11.15 -2.60
CA ARG A 124 0.14 11.52 -1.20
C ARG A 124 1.13 12.59 -0.76
N PRO A 125 0.68 13.63 -0.05
CA PRO A 125 1.58 14.60 0.57
C PRO A 125 2.41 13.92 1.68
N PRO A 126 3.45 14.60 2.21
CA PRO A 126 4.22 14.06 3.32
C PRO A 126 3.32 13.76 4.51
N LEU A 127 3.47 12.56 5.08
CA LEU A 127 2.64 12.05 6.15
C LEU A 127 3.46 11.92 7.42
N ARG A 128 3.06 12.66 8.46
CA ARG A 128 3.61 12.53 9.81
C ARG A 128 2.74 11.54 10.59
N ILE A 129 3.33 10.43 11.02
CA ILE A 129 2.63 9.41 11.81
C ILE A 129 3.32 9.17 13.14
N LEU A 130 2.52 8.83 14.14
CA LEU A 130 2.99 8.25 15.39
C LEU A 130 2.82 6.73 15.28
N ALA A 131 3.95 6.03 15.15
CA ALA A 131 4.00 4.57 15.18
C ALA A 131 4.21 4.09 16.62
N ARG A 132 3.63 2.95 16.98
CA ARG A 132 3.79 2.31 18.30
C ARG A 132 4.08 0.83 18.11
#